data_AF-A0A7J2NNJ3-F1
#
_entry.id   AF-A0A7J2NNJ3-F1
#
_cell.length_a   1.000
_cell.length_b   1.000
_cell.length_c   1.000
_cell.angle_alpha   90.00
_cell.angle_beta   90.00
_cell.angle_gamma   90.00
#
_symmetry.space_group_name_H-M   'P 1'
#
loop_
_entity.id
_entity.type
_entity.pdbx_description
1 polymer ?
#
loop_
_entity_poly.entity_id
_entity_poly.type
_entity_poly.pdbx_seq_one_letter_code
_entity_poly.pdbx_strand_id
1 'polypeptide(L)'
;MNSEERRKIIAESPISFKYLKRFNLAAGFLHLIQGILMLILGTQLEWERSIYTFYPKFTIIEGPPFQISITPDPQVLFTIGYLGVIVASFSLISAIAHFTFASVKNKQYNENLKKGMNPYRWYEYAFSSSIMIV
;
A
#
# COMPACT_ATOMS: atom_id res chain seq x y z
N MET A 1 6.46 -9.43 27.35
CA MET A 1 6.49 -7.98 27.59
C MET A 1 5.07 -7.45 27.70
N ASN A 2 4.68 -6.96 28.87
CA ASN A 2 3.36 -6.37 29.09
C ASN A 2 3.32 -4.88 28.67
N SER A 3 2.17 -4.21 28.80
CA SER A 3 2.00 -2.81 28.37
C SER A 3 2.86 -1.83 29.17
N GLU A 4 3.02 -2.07 30.48
CA GLU A 4 3.75 -1.19 31.39
C GLU A 4 5.26 -1.24 31.11
N GLU A 5 5.82 -2.46 30.97
CA GLU A 5 7.21 -2.68 30.58
C GLU A 5 7.55 -1.97 29.27
N ARG A 6 6.66 -2.06 28.27
CA ARG A 6 6.83 -1.39 26.97
C ARG A 6 6.91 0.13 27.13
N ARG A 7 6.01 0.72 27.93
CA ARG A 7 6.00 2.17 28.16
C ARG A 7 7.26 2.64 28.90
N LYS A 8 7.76 1.85 29.85
CA LYS A 8 9.02 2.13 30.56
C LYS A 8 10.20 2.16 29.59
N ILE A 9 10.34 1.14 28.74
CA ILE A 9 11.40 1.07 27.71
C ILE A 9 11.33 2.28 26.76
N ILE A 10 10.12 2.67 26.35
CA ILE A 10 9.94 3.84 25.47
C ILE A 10 10.37 5.13 26.16
N ALA A 11 10.10 5.28 27.45
CA ALA A 11 10.50 6.45 28.23
C ALA A 11 12.02 6.53 28.44
N GLU A 12 12.70 5.39 28.55
CA GLU A 12 14.16 5.27 28.68
C GLU A 12 14.91 5.30 27.34
N SER A 13 14.18 5.37 26.22
CA SER A 13 14.76 5.36 24.88
C SER A 13 15.68 6.56 24.64
N PRO A 14 16.89 6.37 24.07
CA PRO A 14 17.76 7.46 23.66
C PRO A 14 17.22 8.23 22.44
N ILE A 15 16.20 7.69 21.76
CA ILE A 15 15.62 8.27 20.55
C ILE A 15 14.62 9.37 20.93
N SER A 16 14.99 10.62 20.63
CA SER A 16 14.11 11.76 20.87
C SER A 16 13.01 11.92 19.81
N PHE A 17 11.87 12.52 20.20
CA PHE A 17 10.83 12.89 19.23
C PHE A 17 11.30 13.91 18.18
N LYS A 18 12.28 14.76 18.53
CA LYS A 18 12.91 15.69 17.57
C LYS A 18 13.68 14.93 16.49
N TYR A 19 14.40 13.87 16.87
CA TYR A 19 15.03 12.97 15.91
C TYR A 19 13.98 12.30 15.03
N LEU A 20 12.92 11.71 15.61
CA LEU A 20 11.87 11.05 14.85
C LEU A 20 11.16 11.99 13.86
N LYS A 21 10.97 13.26 14.23
CA LYS A 21 10.44 14.28 13.31
C LYS A 21 11.36 14.48 12.10
N ARG A 22 12.67 14.64 12.33
CA ARG A 22 13.66 14.78 11.24
C ARG A 22 13.74 13.52 10.37
N PHE A 23 13.65 12.35 11.00
CA PHE A 23 13.65 11.06 10.32
C PHE A 23 12.42 10.91 9.41
N ASN A 24 11.23 11.26 9.91
CA ASN A 24 10.01 11.27 9.09
C ASN A 24 10.12 12.27 7.93
N LEU A 25 10.70 13.46 8.13
CA LEU A 25 10.91 14.39 7.02
C LEU A 25 11.83 13.81 5.95
N ALA A 26 12.97 13.23 6.34
CA ALA A 26 13.92 12.63 5.42
C ALA A 26 13.29 11.47 4.63
N ALA A 27 12.56 10.58 5.31
CA ALA A 27 11.81 9.51 4.67
C ALA A 27 10.74 10.04 3.71
N GLY A 28 10.01 11.09 4.10
CA GLY A 28 9.01 11.74 3.25
C GLY A 28 9.61 12.30 1.96
N PHE A 29 10.78 12.96 2.04
CA PHE A 29 11.48 13.44 0.84
C PHE A 29 11.99 12.30 -0.04
N LEU A 30 12.53 11.22 0.55
CA LEU A 30 12.95 10.05 -0.22
C LEU A 30 11.79 9.46 -1.01
N HIS A 31 10.65 9.24 -0.35
CA HIS A 31 9.42 8.74 -0.97
C HIS A 31 8.85 9.68 -2.02
N LEU A 32 8.92 11.00 -1.79
CA LEU A 32 8.48 12.02 -2.74
C LEU A 32 9.32 11.97 -4.02
N ILE A 33 10.64 11.99 -3.88
CA ILE A 33 11.57 11.94 -5.02
C ILE A 33 11.34 10.65 -5.81
N GLN A 34 11.29 9.50 -5.13
CA GLN A 34 11.01 8.22 -5.76
C GLN A 34 9.64 8.21 -6.46
N GLY A 35 8.59 8.69 -5.79
CA GLY A 35 7.24 8.75 -6.35
C GLY A 35 7.14 9.65 -7.58
N ILE A 36 7.81 10.81 -7.58
CA ILE A 36 7.86 11.70 -8.75
C ILE A 36 8.61 11.04 -9.91
N LEU A 37 9.76 10.40 -9.65
CA LEU A 37 10.50 9.68 -10.69
C LEU A 37 9.65 8.55 -11.29
N MET A 38 8.97 7.77 -10.46
CA MET A 38 8.07 6.71 -10.91
C MET A 38 6.88 7.26 -11.70
N LEU A 39 6.34 8.41 -11.30
CA LEU A 39 5.24 9.06 -12.02
C LEU A 39 5.68 9.50 -13.42
N ILE A 40 6.86 10.10 -13.55
CA ILE A 40 7.42 10.54 -14.83
C ILE A 40 7.69 9.33 -15.74
N LEU A 41 8.28 8.26 -15.21
CA LEU A 41 8.52 7.04 -15.99
C LEU A 41 7.22 6.32 -16.35
N GLY A 42 6.27 6.30 -15.42
CA GLY A 42 4.98 5.63 -15.57
C GLY A 42 4.03 6.29 -16.57
N THR A 43 4.25 7.56 -16.92
CA THR A 43 3.54 8.22 -18.03
C THR A 43 4.23 8.06 -19.38
N GLN A 44 5.52 7.69 -19.40
CA GLN A 44 6.30 7.49 -20.63
C GLN A 44 6.29 6.03 -21.11
N LEU A 45 6.03 5.09 -20.22
CA LEU A 45 5.99 3.66 -20.52
C LEU A 45 4.55 3.15 -20.51
N GLU A 46 4.16 2.48 -21.58
CA GLU A 46 2.85 1.82 -21.67
C GLU A 46 2.87 0.50 -20.90
N TRP A 47 2.38 0.56 -19.66
CA TRP A 47 2.20 -0.62 -18.81
C TRP A 47 0.72 -0.86 -18.61
N GLU A 48 0.23 -1.96 -19.18
CA GLU A 48 -1.18 -2.35 -19.09
C GLU A 48 -1.34 -3.78 -18.59
N ARG A 49 -2.44 -4.03 -17.87
CA ARG A 49 -2.83 -5.37 -17.42
C ARG A 49 -4.33 -5.56 -17.50
N SER A 50 -4.75 -6.64 -18.15
CA SER A 50 -6.14 -7.08 -18.16
C SER A 50 -6.52 -7.72 -16.83
N ILE A 51 -7.63 -7.27 -16.27
CA ILE A 51 -8.31 -7.86 -15.13
C ILE A 51 -9.38 -8.80 -15.65
N TYR A 52 -9.39 -10.04 -15.15
CA TYR A 52 -10.29 -11.09 -15.59
C TYR A 52 -11.40 -11.32 -14.58
N THR A 53 -12.58 -11.63 -15.09
CA THR A 53 -13.65 -12.27 -14.35
C THR A 53 -13.80 -13.70 -14.83
N PHE A 54 -14.33 -14.58 -13.98
CA PHE A 54 -14.47 -16.00 -14.28
C PHE A 54 -15.94 -16.39 -14.12
N TYR A 55 -16.54 -16.83 -15.22
CA TYR A 55 -17.86 -17.45 -15.22
C TYR A 55 -17.74 -18.95 -15.56
N PRO A 56 -18.65 -19.81 -15.06
CA PRO A 56 -18.66 -21.20 -15.46
C PRO A 56 -19.14 -21.34 -16.90
N LYS A 57 -18.37 -22.04 -17.74
CA LYS A 57 -18.78 -22.44 -19.07
C LYS A 57 -19.25 -23.89 -19.06
N PHE A 58 -20.48 -24.09 -19.51
CA PHE A 58 -21.06 -25.41 -19.69
C PHE A 58 -20.79 -25.89 -21.11
N THR A 59 -20.20 -27.09 -21.22
CA THR A 59 -20.05 -27.78 -22.49
C THR A 59 -20.87 -29.06 -22.43
N ILE A 60 -21.89 -29.15 -23.30
CA ILE A 60 -22.78 -30.30 -23.41
C ILE A 60 -22.39 -31.05 -24.68
N ILE A 61 -21.99 -32.31 -24.55
CA ILE A 61 -21.64 -33.19 -25.67
C ILE A 61 -22.73 -34.24 -25.77
N GLU A 62 -23.59 -34.12 -26.79
CA GLU A 62 -24.76 -34.97 -27.03
C GLU A 62 -24.42 -36.29 -27.76
N GLY A 63 -23.19 -36.80 -27.60
CA GLY A 63 -22.76 -38.09 -28.19
C GLY A 63 -22.99 -39.27 -27.25
N PRO A 64 -22.76 -40.52 -27.68
CA PRO A 64 -22.55 -41.65 -26.79
C PRO A 64 -21.05 -41.73 -26.41
N PRO A 65 -20.65 -41.47 -25.15
CA PRO A 65 -21.48 -41.21 -23.98
C PRO A 65 -21.85 -39.72 -23.83
N PHE A 66 -23.01 -39.47 -23.22
CA PHE A 66 -23.45 -38.12 -22.89
C PHE A 66 -22.50 -37.52 -21.84
N GLN A 67 -21.99 -36.32 -22.10
CA GLN A 67 -21.05 -35.65 -21.19
C GLN A 67 -21.45 -34.20 -20.96
N ILE A 68 -21.39 -33.78 -19.70
CA ILE A 68 -21.46 -32.39 -19.28
C ILE A 68 -20.12 -32.05 -18.63
N SER A 69 -19.47 -31.00 -19.12
CA SER A 69 -18.26 -30.44 -18.51
C SER A 69 -18.50 -29.01 -18.07
N ILE A 70 -17.98 -28.66 -16.89
CA ILE A 70 -18.02 -27.31 -16.32
C ILE A 70 -16.59 -26.87 -16.12
N THR A 71 -16.19 -25.81 -16.82
CA THR A 71 -14.82 -25.27 -16.73
C THR A 71 -14.86 -23.76 -16.47
N PRO A 72 -13.88 -23.19 -15.74
CA PRO A 72 -13.73 -21.74 -15.66
C PRO A 72 -13.53 -21.14 -17.05
N ASP A 73 -14.21 -20.05 -17.35
CA ASP A 73 -14.08 -19.29 -18.59
C ASP A 73 -13.59 -17.87 -18.26
N PRO A 74 -12.26 -17.63 -18.27
CA PRO A 74 -11.70 -16.32 -17.99
C PRO A 74 -12.08 -15.33 -19.10
N GLN A 75 -12.78 -14.28 -18.71
CA GLN A 75 -13.19 -13.19 -19.59
C GLN A 75 -12.53 -11.90 -19.14
N VAL A 76 -11.98 -11.11 -20.07
CA VAL A 76 -11.44 -9.79 -19.73
C VAL A 76 -12.60 -8.91 -19.28
N LEU A 77 -12.55 -8.47 -18.02
CA LEU A 77 -13.53 -7.54 -17.48
C LEU A 77 -13.19 -6.11 -17.91
N PHE A 78 -11.92 -5.72 -17.76
CA PHE A 78 -11.35 -4.46 -18.26
C PHE A 78 -9.82 -4.56 -18.30
N THR A 79 -9.18 -3.64 -19.03
CA THR A 79 -7.72 -3.47 -19.02
C THR A 79 -7.36 -2.19 -18.28
N ILE A 80 -6.51 -2.32 -17.26
CA ILE A 80 -5.94 -1.18 -16.53
C ILE A 80 -4.73 -0.70 -17.32
N GLY A 81 -4.79 0.54 -17.81
CA GLY A 81 -3.65 1.25 -18.34
C GLY A 81 -2.91 2.09 -17.29
N TYR A 82 -1.79 2.71 -17.69
CA TYR A 82 -0.99 3.59 -16.84
C TYR A 82 -0.59 2.96 -15.50
N LEU A 83 -0.29 1.66 -15.48
CA LEU A 83 0.05 0.94 -14.25
C LEU A 83 1.23 1.59 -13.53
N GLY A 84 2.21 2.13 -14.26
CA GLY A 84 3.34 2.86 -13.67
C GLY A 84 2.92 4.07 -12.82
N VAL A 85 1.88 4.79 -13.24
CA VAL A 85 1.29 5.91 -12.46
C VAL A 85 0.61 5.38 -11.20
N ILE A 86 -0.15 4.29 -11.31
CA ILE A 86 -0.83 3.65 -10.17
C ILE A 86 0.20 3.18 -9.15
N VAL A 87 1.27 2.52 -9.59
CA VAL A 87 2.35 2.06 -8.71
C VAL A 87 3.08 3.25 -8.07
N ALA A 88 3.28 4.37 -8.78
CA ALA A 88 3.88 5.57 -8.17
C ALA A 88 3.07 6.10 -6.96
N SER A 89 1.76 5.87 -6.93
CA SER A 89 0.86 6.37 -5.88
C SER A 89 1.21 5.85 -4.48
N PHE A 90 1.69 4.60 -4.33
CA PHE A 90 2.04 4.10 -2.98
C PHE A 90 3.15 4.95 -2.36
N SER A 91 4.18 5.30 -3.14
CA SER A 91 5.30 6.09 -2.64
C SER A 91 4.88 7.52 -2.33
N LEU A 92 4.00 8.11 -3.16
CA LEU A 92 3.45 9.44 -2.90
C LEU A 92 2.54 9.48 -1.65
N ILE A 93 1.73 8.44 -1.43
CA ILE A 93 0.93 8.28 -0.20
C ILE A 93 1.84 8.19 1.03
N SER A 94 2.90 7.38 0.98
CA SER A 94 3.88 7.29 2.07
C SER A 94 4.58 8.63 2.31
N ALA A 95 4.90 9.39 1.26
CA ALA A 95 5.49 10.73 1.39
C ALA A 95 4.54 11.69 2.14
N ILE A 96 3.27 11.75 1.73
CA ILE A 96 2.23 12.58 2.37
C ILE A 96 2.07 12.20 3.84
N ALA A 97 2.03 10.91 4.15
CA ALA A 97 1.92 10.42 5.51
C ALA A 97 3.11 10.88 6.38
N HIS A 98 4.33 10.67 5.89
CA HIS A 98 5.54 11.10 6.59
C HIS A 98 5.59 12.61 6.85
N PHE A 99 5.25 13.43 5.85
CA PHE A 99 5.16 14.88 6.04
C PHE A 99 4.07 15.26 7.03
N THR A 100 2.92 14.60 6.98
CA THR A 100 1.81 14.81 7.93
C THR A 100 2.24 14.51 9.36
N PHE A 101 2.98 13.42 9.59
CA PHE A 101 3.46 13.02 10.92
C PHE A 101 4.58 13.93 11.42
N ALA A 102 5.40 14.48 10.52
CA ALA A 102 6.44 15.43 10.88
C ALA A 102 5.90 16.86 11.13
N SER A 103 4.73 17.20 10.59
CA SER A 103 4.14 18.54 10.66
C SER A 103 2.85 18.56 11.49
N VAL A 104 1.69 18.54 10.84
CA VAL A 104 0.36 18.82 11.40
C VAL A 104 -0.01 17.83 12.51
N LYS A 105 0.31 16.55 12.35
CA LYS A 105 -0.06 15.49 13.32
C LYS A 105 1.08 15.12 14.27
N ASN A 106 2.18 15.88 14.30
CA ASN A 106 3.36 15.50 15.08
C ASN A 106 3.08 15.35 16.58
N LYS A 107 2.23 16.21 17.15
CA LYS A 107 1.84 16.13 18.56
C LYS A 107 1.11 14.81 18.86
N GLN A 108 0.03 14.52 18.13
CA GLN A 108 -0.74 13.28 18.34
C GLN A 108 0.10 12.04 18.02
N TYR A 109 0.96 12.11 17.01
CA TYR A 109 1.91 11.06 16.68
C TYR A 109 2.82 10.73 17.88
N ASN A 110 3.45 11.75 18.50
CA ASN A 110 4.31 11.55 19.67
C ASN A 110 3.52 11.02 20.89
N GLU A 111 2.28 11.50 21.10
CA GLU A 111 1.41 11.00 22.18
C GLU A 111 1.04 9.52 22.01
N ASN A 112 0.81 9.07 20.79
CA ASN A 112 0.56 7.66 20.50
C ASN A 112 1.83 6.81 20.67
N LEU A 113 2.99 7.33 20.27
CA LEU A 113 4.26 6.64 20.46
C LEU A 113 4.57 6.40 21.95
N LYS A 114 4.29 7.37 22.83
CA LYS A 114 4.42 7.19 24.29
C LYS A 114 3.57 6.05 24.83
N LYS A 115 2.45 5.74 24.17
CA LYS A 115 1.55 4.62 24.51
C LYS A 115 1.97 3.31 23.85
N GLY A 116 3.07 3.30 23.08
CA GLY A 116 3.55 2.15 22.33
C GLY A 116 2.76 1.86 21.06
N MET A 117 2.10 2.87 20.48
CA MET A 117 1.22 2.72 19.32
C MET A 117 1.61 3.68 18.18
N ASN A 118 1.35 3.25 16.94
CA ASN A 118 1.41 4.11 15.77
C ASN A 118 0.23 3.79 14.83
N PRO A 119 -1.00 4.25 15.15
CA PRO A 119 -2.18 3.99 14.32
C PRO A 119 -2.05 4.59 12.92
N TYR A 120 -1.35 5.71 12.80
CA TYR A 120 -1.16 6.37 11.51
C TYR A 120 -0.38 5.53 10.50
N ARG A 121 0.60 4.74 10.96
CA ARG A 121 1.29 3.76 10.12
C ARG A 121 0.32 2.73 9.57
N TRP A 122 -0.59 2.22 10.38
CA TRP A 122 -1.55 1.20 9.95
C TRP A 122 -2.54 1.75 8.94
N TYR A 123 -3.02 2.98 9.13
CA TYR A 123 -3.87 3.64 8.13
C TYR A 123 -3.14 3.83 6.81
N GLU A 124 -1.90 4.30 6.83
CA GLU A 124 -1.12 4.47 5.61
C GLU A 124 -0.87 3.13 4.90
N TYR A 125 -0.42 2.10 5.62
CA TYR A 125 -0.19 0.76 5.05
C TYR A 125 -1.45 0.12 4.48
N ALA A 126 -2.62 0.32 5.11
CA ALA A 126 -3.87 -0.21 4.58
C ALA A 126 -4.15 0.26 3.14
N PHE A 127 -3.63 1.41 2.73
CA PHE A 127 -3.69 1.89 1.35
C PHE A 127 -2.43 1.54 0.56
N SER A 128 -1.24 1.95 1.04
CA SER A 128 0.00 1.83 0.26
C SER A 128 0.40 0.38 0.00
N SER A 129 0.34 -0.49 1.01
CA SER A 129 0.71 -1.90 0.83
C SER A 129 -0.33 -2.68 0.03
N SER A 130 -1.61 -2.29 0.12
CA SER A 130 -2.68 -2.86 -0.72
C SER A 130 -2.42 -2.56 -2.20
N ILE A 131 -2.05 -1.33 -2.53
CA ILE A 131 -1.68 -0.94 -3.90
C ILE A 131 -0.43 -1.68 -4.38
N MET A 132 0.51 -1.99 -3.48
CA MET A 132 1.71 -2.77 -3.84
C MET A 132 1.42 -4.24 -4.14
N ILE A 133 0.35 -4.80 -3.55
CA ILE A 133 -0.01 -6.22 -3.69
C ILE A 133 -0.89 -6.47 -4.92
N VAL A 134 -1.81 -5.56 -5.21
CA VAL A 134 -2.80 -5.68 -6.31
C VAL A 134 -2.14 -5.32 -7.65
#